data_AF-A0A0H5QPY6-F1
#
_entry.id   AF-A0A0H5QPY6-F1
#
_cell.length_a   1.000
_cell.length_b   1.000
_cell.length_c   1.000
_cell.angle_alpha   90.00
_cell.angle_beta   90.00
_cell.angle_gamma   90.00
#
_symmetry.space_group_name_H-M   'P 1'
#
loop_
_entity.id
_entity.type
_entity.pdbx_description
1 polymer ?
#
loop_
_entity_poly.entity_id
_entity_poly.type
_entity_poly.pdbx_seq_one_letter_code
_entity_poly.pdbx_strand_id
1 'polypeptide(L)'
;MTINGSVIEPSFMSFQPARQDSSPSMITIEVEIPPMSTCLISMQYDKVFLPIKDFPPDVARGFDLGPAVVNVAPNGPRLYTESLIVLFPGPDMSMPFNVIAFTSTFLAFFFGTMFNVLYRHPTELSSRERGGLLVKLIRFLIGKGKAIVASLKDDKIKQR
;
A
#
# COMPACT_ATOMS: atom_id res chain seq x y z
N MET A 1 16.68 26.96 7.80
CA MET A 1 17.45 27.26 6.57
C MET A 1 18.85 27.63 6.99
N THR A 2 19.88 27.20 6.25
CA THR A 2 21.26 27.56 6.56
C THR A 2 21.97 28.13 5.34
N ILE A 3 22.81 29.16 5.53
CA ILE A 3 23.71 29.69 4.51
C ILE A 3 25.13 29.49 5.02
N ASN A 4 25.98 28.77 4.28
CA ASN A 4 27.36 28.47 4.70
C ASN A 4 27.49 27.89 6.13
N GLY A 5 26.45 27.17 6.59
CA GLY A 5 26.39 26.56 7.92
C GLY A 5 25.79 27.45 9.03
N SER A 6 25.54 28.75 8.79
CA SER A 6 24.83 29.59 9.76
C SER A 6 23.32 29.49 9.54
N VAL A 7 22.57 29.35 10.63
CA VAL A 7 21.09 29.34 10.58
C VAL A 7 20.61 30.76 10.30
N ILE A 8 19.76 30.90 9.28
CA ILE A 8 19.13 32.16 8.91
C ILE A 8 17.62 31.99 8.85
N GLU A 9 16.91 33.06 9.23
CA GLU A 9 15.48 33.19 8.99
C GLU A 9 15.24 33.88 7.65
N PRO A 10 14.25 33.42 6.86
CA PRO A 10 13.91 34.05 5.60
C PRO A 10 13.25 35.42 5.83
N SER A 11 13.46 36.35 4.90
CA SER A 11 12.85 37.69 4.94
C SER A 11 11.33 37.61 4.84
N PHE A 12 10.83 36.64 4.07
CA PHE A 12 9.42 36.34 3.93
C PHE A 12 9.23 34.84 3.72
N MET A 13 8.23 34.26 4.37
CA MET A 13 7.80 32.89 4.15
C MET A 13 6.28 32.80 4.19
N SER A 14 5.69 32.25 3.13
CA SER A 14 4.27 31.95 3.10
C SER A 14 4.03 30.49 2.69
N PHE A 15 3.01 29.90 3.29
CA PHE A 15 2.53 28.57 2.94
C PHE A 15 1.07 28.65 2.52
N GLN A 16 0.80 28.23 1.30
CA GLN A 16 -0.55 28.08 0.78
C GLN A 16 -0.84 26.58 0.63
N PRO A 17 -1.73 26.00 1.45
CA PRO A 17 -2.01 24.57 1.38
C PRO A 17 -2.72 24.21 0.08
N ALA A 18 -2.54 22.97 -0.37
CA ALA A 18 -3.26 22.42 -1.50
C ALA A 18 -4.77 22.50 -1.26
N ARG A 19 -5.50 22.83 -2.32
CA ARG A 19 -6.96 22.77 -2.34
C ARG A 19 -7.35 21.62 -3.25
N GLN A 20 -8.23 20.77 -2.73
CA GLN A 20 -8.64 19.52 -3.38
C GLN A 20 -9.12 19.82 -4.80
N ASP A 21 -8.48 19.16 -5.76
CA ASP A 21 -8.76 19.23 -7.21
C ASP A 21 -8.56 20.61 -7.88
N SER A 22 -7.95 21.60 -7.22
CA SER A 22 -7.74 22.93 -7.83
C SER A 22 -6.29 23.38 -7.89
N SER A 23 -5.56 23.34 -6.77
CA SER A 23 -4.22 23.93 -6.69
C SER A 23 -3.32 23.16 -5.74
N PRO A 24 -2.05 22.91 -6.11
CA PRO A 24 -1.09 22.23 -5.25
C PRO A 24 -0.69 23.12 -4.07
N SER A 25 -0.08 22.51 -3.05
CA SER A 25 0.55 23.25 -1.95
C SER A 25 1.72 24.07 -2.50
N MET A 26 1.79 25.34 -2.13
CA MET A 26 2.86 26.25 -2.53
C MET A 26 3.56 26.81 -1.29
N ILE A 27 4.88 26.75 -1.29
CA ILE A 27 5.73 27.40 -0.29
C ILE A 27 6.49 28.49 -1.03
N THR A 28 6.36 29.73 -0.57
CA THR A 28 7.12 30.88 -1.09
C THR A 28 8.09 31.33 -0.02
N ILE A 29 9.36 31.44 -0.39
CA ILE A 29 10.45 31.87 0.50
C ILE A 29 11.21 32.98 -0.22
N GLU A 30 11.39 34.11 0.46
CA GLU A 30 12.30 35.16 0.04
C GLU A 30 13.51 35.18 0.96
N VAL A 31 14.70 35.14 0.36
CA VAL A 31 15.96 35.11 1.08
C VAL A 31 17.00 35.93 0.34
N GLU A 32 17.85 36.62 1.09
CA GLU A 32 19.05 37.24 0.54
C GLU A 32 20.21 36.24 0.61
N ILE A 33 20.75 35.86 -0.55
CA ILE A 33 21.84 34.90 -0.67
C ILE A 33 23.12 35.67 -1.04
N PRO A 34 24.13 35.71 -0.15
CA PRO A 34 25.40 36.36 -0.47
C PRO A 34 26.12 35.72 -1.65
N PRO A 35 26.96 36.47 -2.39
CA PRO A 35 27.79 35.91 -3.45
C PRO A 35 28.65 34.75 -2.94
N MET A 36 28.85 33.73 -3.77
CA MET A 36 29.67 32.55 -3.44
C MET A 36 29.23 31.82 -2.16
N SER A 37 27.94 31.83 -1.85
CA SER A 37 27.39 31.09 -0.71
C SER A 37 26.55 29.89 -1.14
N THR A 38 26.46 28.89 -0.26
CA THR A 38 25.59 27.73 -0.42
C THR A 38 24.43 27.83 0.57
N CYS A 39 23.21 27.80 0.04
CA CYS A 39 21.99 27.84 0.82
C CYS A 39 21.36 26.45 0.89
N LEU A 40 21.06 25.98 2.09
CA LEU A 40 20.41 24.70 2.36
C LEU A 40 19.06 24.93 3.05
N ILE A 41 18.00 24.44 2.40
CA ILE A 41 16.63 24.47 2.92
C ILE A 41 16.31 23.06 3.43
N SER A 42 16.00 22.95 4.72
CA SER A 42 15.52 21.72 5.34
C SER A 42 14.10 21.93 5.82
N MET A 43 13.21 21.01 5.47
CA MET A 43 11.81 21.03 5.90
C MET A 43 11.48 19.71 6.58
N GLN A 44 10.87 19.79 7.76
CA GLN A 44 10.29 18.63 8.42
C GLN A 44 8.89 18.41 7.85
N TYR A 45 8.50 17.14 7.72
CA TYR A 45 7.18 16.77 7.24
C TYR A 45 6.61 15.67 8.13
N ASP A 46 5.31 15.74 8.36
CA ASP A 46 4.55 14.67 8.99
C ASP A 46 3.91 13.79 7.93
N LYS A 47 3.89 12.48 8.20
CA LYS A 47 3.22 11.52 7.32
C LYS A 47 1.75 11.50 7.67
N VAL A 48 0.90 11.71 6.68
CA VAL A 48 -0.55 11.59 6.79
C VAL A 48 -0.99 10.42 5.93
N PHE A 49 -2.01 9.69 6.40
CA PHE A 49 -2.64 8.64 5.58
C PHE A 49 -3.24 9.26 4.33
N LEU A 50 -2.76 8.83 3.18
CA LEU A 50 -3.32 9.21 1.91
C LEU A 50 -4.44 8.22 1.54
N PRO A 51 -5.67 8.68 1.29
CA PRO A 51 -6.74 7.82 0.79
C PRO A 51 -6.38 7.18 -0.55
N ILE A 52 -6.86 5.96 -0.81
CA ILE A 52 -6.62 5.22 -2.07
C ILE A 52 -7.01 6.03 -3.31
N LYS A 53 -8.05 6.87 -3.22
CA LYS A 53 -8.52 7.73 -4.31
C LYS A 53 -7.51 8.80 -4.74
N ASP A 54 -6.58 9.15 -3.85
CA ASP A 54 -5.61 10.23 -4.05
C ASP A 54 -4.26 9.70 -4.56
N PHE A 55 -4.11 8.37 -4.66
CA PHE A 55 -2.95 7.77 -5.32
C PHE A 55 -3.07 7.86 -6.84
N PRO A 56 -1.95 8.02 -7.55
CA PRO A 56 -1.94 7.84 -9.00
C PRO A 56 -2.37 6.41 -9.38
N PRO A 57 -2.88 6.20 -10.60
CA PRO A 57 -3.27 4.86 -11.08
C PRO A 57 -2.17 3.80 -10.95
N ASP A 58 -0.91 4.22 -11.04
CA ASP A 58 0.27 3.41 -10.76
C ASP A 58 1.01 3.96 -9.52
N VAL A 59 0.85 3.26 -8.40
CA VAL A 59 1.49 3.61 -7.13
C VAL A 59 3.01 3.45 -7.20
N ALA A 60 3.52 2.49 -7.98
CA ALA A 60 4.96 2.21 -8.07
C ALA A 60 5.74 3.33 -8.77
N ARG A 61 5.05 4.14 -9.58
CA ARG A 61 5.63 5.33 -10.23
C ARG A 61 5.97 6.43 -9.24
N GLY A 62 5.19 6.61 -8.18
CA GLY A 62 5.31 7.75 -7.26
C GLY A 62 4.58 9.02 -7.73
N PHE A 63 4.82 10.12 -7.02
CA PHE A 63 4.14 11.40 -7.19
C PHE A 63 5.03 12.40 -7.91
N ASP A 64 4.45 13.12 -8.87
CA ASP A 64 5.14 14.19 -9.58
C ASP A 64 5.24 15.43 -8.70
N LEU A 65 6.46 15.87 -8.43
CA LEU A 65 6.76 17.15 -7.80
C LEU A 65 7.19 18.14 -8.89
N GLY A 66 6.41 19.21 -9.02
CA GLY A 66 6.72 20.29 -9.96
C GLY A 66 8.09 20.92 -9.68
N PRO A 67 8.72 21.53 -10.71
CA PRO A 67 10.01 22.18 -10.54
C PRO A 67 9.89 23.37 -9.59
N ALA A 68 10.93 23.58 -8.77
CA ALA A 68 11.05 24.80 -7.98
C ALA A 68 11.41 25.97 -8.91
N VAL A 69 10.80 27.12 -8.63
CA VAL A 69 11.01 28.36 -9.37
C VAL A 69 11.84 29.29 -8.51
N VAL A 70 12.97 29.76 -9.03
CA VAL A 70 13.81 30.75 -8.36
C VAL A 70 13.82 32.03 -9.19
N ASN A 71 13.32 33.11 -8.60
CA ASN A 71 13.38 34.44 -9.20
C ASN A 71 14.54 35.22 -8.56
N VAL A 72 15.51 35.63 -9.37
CA VAL A 72 16.64 36.44 -8.88
C VAL A 72 16.25 37.92 -8.96
N ALA A 73 16.03 38.57 -7.82
CA ALA A 73 15.70 40.00 -7.75
C ALA A 73 16.95 40.90 -7.92
N PRO A 74 16.81 42.15 -8.38
CA PRO A 74 15.58 42.81 -8.84
C PRO A 74 15.21 42.52 -10.31
N ASN A 75 16.18 42.20 -11.18
CA ASN A 75 15.97 41.99 -12.63
C ASN A 75 16.77 40.78 -13.18
N GLY A 76 16.97 39.76 -12.36
CA GLY A 76 17.70 38.56 -12.75
C GLY A 76 16.84 37.53 -13.51
N PRO A 77 17.47 36.47 -14.03
CA PRO A 77 16.76 35.42 -14.75
C PRO A 77 15.85 34.61 -13.81
N ARG A 78 14.79 34.06 -14.37
CA ARG A 78 13.94 33.05 -13.72
C ARG A 78 14.53 31.67 -13.98
N LEU A 79 14.96 31.00 -12.91
CA LEU A 79 15.54 29.67 -12.97
C LEU A 79 14.50 28.62 -12.57
N TYR A 80 14.60 27.46 -13.19
CA TYR A 80 13.74 26.31 -12.89
C TYR A 80 14.64 25.13 -12.54
N THR A 81 14.29 24.42 -11.48
CA THR A 81 14.91 23.12 -11.20
C THR A 81 14.28 22.05 -12.10
N GLU A 82 14.85 20.86 -12.08
CA GLU A 82 14.19 19.70 -12.68
C GLU A 82 12.98 19.29 -11.85
N SER A 83 11.98 18.68 -12.51
CA SER A 83 10.86 18.02 -11.82
C SER A 83 11.36 16.74 -11.15
N LEU A 84 10.88 16.47 -9.95
CA LEU A 84 11.29 15.30 -9.18
C LEU A 84 10.11 14.34 -9.01
N ILE A 85 10.39 13.03 -9.03
CA ILE A 85 9.40 12.02 -8.66
C ILE A 85 9.67 11.60 -7.22
N VAL A 86 8.65 11.71 -6.37
CA VAL A 86 8.71 11.34 -4.96
C VAL A 86 8.01 10.00 -4.75
N LEU A 87 8.76 9.02 -4.27
CA LEU A 87 8.25 7.69 -3.95
C LEU A 87 7.66 7.71 -2.54
N PHE A 88 6.33 7.60 -2.46
CA PHE A 88 5.64 7.37 -1.20
C PHE A 88 5.43 5.86 -1.00
N PRO A 89 5.44 5.37 0.26
CA PRO A 89 5.08 3.99 0.52
C PRO A 89 3.65 3.74 0.01
N GLY A 90 3.50 2.79 -0.90
CA GLY A 90 2.20 2.45 -1.48
C GLY A 90 1.21 1.95 -0.44
N PRO A 91 -0.11 2.09 -0.67
CA PRO A 91 -1.10 1.54 0.23
C PRO A 91 -1.03 0.01 0.16
N ASP A 92 -1.32 -0.66 1.27
CA ASP A 92 -1.36 -2.12 1.30
C ASP A 92 -2.58 -2.63 0.53
N MET A 93 -2.37 -2.94 -0.76
CA MET A 93 -3.40 -3.51 -1.63
C MET A 93 -3.65 -5.00 -1.34
N SER A 94 -2.82 -5.64 -0.51
CA SER A 94 -2.98 -7.06 -0.18
C SER A 94 -4.12 -7.29 0.83
N MET A 95 -4.38 -6.34 1.73
CA MET A 95 -5.49 -6.40 2.68
C MET A 95 -6.85 -6.54 1.99
N PRO A 96 -7.28 -5.63 1.09
CA PRO A 96 -8.54 -5.80 0.37
C PRO A 96 -8.53 -7.02 -0.54
N PHE A 97 -7.39 -7.36 -1.16
CA PHE A 97 -7.27 -8.56 -2.00
C PHE A 97 -7.59 -9.83 -1.22
N ASN A 98 -6.97 -10.02 -0.06
CA ASN A 98 -7.19 -11.19 0.79
C ASN A 98 -8.64 -11.28 1.28
N VAL A 99 -9.26 -10.14 1.60
CA VAL A 99 -10.67 -10.08 2.02
C VAL A 99 -11.59 -10.47 0.87
N ILE A 100 -11.34 -9.99 -0.35
CA ILE A 100 -12.14 -10.36 -1.53
C ILE A 100 -11.95 -11.84 -1.86
N ALA A 101 -10.74 -12.37 -1.79
CA ALA A 101 -10.47 -13.78 -2.04
C ALA A 101 -11.17 -14.69 -1.01
N PHE A 102 -11.16 -14.30 0.27
CA PHE A 102 -11.86 -15.04 1.32
C PHE A 102 -13.38 -14.97 1.18
N THR A 103 -13.94 -13.77 0.97
CA THR A 103 -15.40 -13.58 0.87
C THR A 103 -15.97 -14.23 -0.39
N SER A 104 -15.26 -14.16 -1.53
CA SER A 104 -15.66 -14.86 -2.76
C SER A 104 -15.65 -16.38 -2.61
N THR A 105 -14.65 -16.93 -1.93
CA THR A 105 -14.60 -18.37 -1.62
C THR A 105 -15.76 -18.78 -0.73
N PHE A 106 -16.05 -18.00 0.32
CA PHE A 106 -17.18 -18.25 1.21
C PHE A 106 -18.52 -18.20 0.46
N LEU A 107 -18.74 -17.19 -0.39
CA LEU A 107 -19.94 -17.08 -1.21
C LEU A 107 -20.06 -18.25 -2.20
N ALA A 108 -18.97 -18.66 -2.83
CA ALA A 108 -18.96 -19.81 -3.75
C ALA A 108 -19.33 -21.12 -3.03
N PHE A 109 -18.85 -21.34 -1.80
CA PHE A 109 -19.27 -22.49 -0.99
C PHE A 109 -20.73 -22.39 -0.57
N PHE A 110 -21.20 -21.23 -0.12
CA PHE A 110 -22.59 -21.03 0.28
C PHE A 110 -23.56 -21.29 -0.89
N PHE A 111 -23.37 -20.63 -2.03
CA PHE A 111 -24.21 -20.83 -3.19
C PHE A 111 -24.03 -22.22 -3.81
N GLY A 112 -22.80 -22.73 -3.85
CA GLY A 112 -22.55 -24.09 -4.35
C GLY A 112 -23.26 -25.16 -3.52
N THR A 113 -23.24 -25.03 -2.19
CA THR A 113 -23.98 -25.94 -1.31
C THR A 113 -25.50 -25.76 -1.45
N MET A 114 -25.98 -24.52 -1.51
CA MET A 114 -27.40 -24.21 -1.66
C MET A 114 -27.96 -24.77 -2.99
N PHE A 115 -27.30 -24.52 -4.11
CA PHE A 115 -27.72 -25.04 -5.42
C PHE A 115 -27.62 -26.56 -5.49
N ASN A 116 -26.60 -27.17 -4.90
CA ASN A 116 -26.46 -28.62 -4.83
C ASN A 116 -27.55 -29.29 -3.96
N VAL A 117 -28.19 -28.56 -3.04
CA VAL A 117 -29.36 -29.07 -2.31
C VAL A 117 -30.64 -28.85 -3.12
N LEU A 118 -30.81 -27.67 -3.71
CA LEU A 118 -32.07 -27.28 -4.35
C LEU A 118 -32.31 -27.93 -5.72
N TYR A 119 -31.26 -28.10 -6.53
CA TYR A 119 -31.38 -28.62 -7.91
C TYR A 119 -31.15 -30.13 -8.02
N ARG A 120 -30.87 -30.82 -6.91
CA ARG A 120 -30.51 -32.23 -6.95
C ARG A 120 -31.77 -33.10 -6.85
N HIS A 121 -32.03 -33.89 -7.88
CA HIS A 121 -33.16 -34.83 -7.91
C HIS A 121 -33.07 -35.88 -6.78
N PRO A 122 -34.19 -36.26 -6.13
CA PRO A 122 -34.22 -37.21 -5.02
C PRO A 122 -33.58 -38.58 -5.31
N THR A 123 -33.57 -39.00 -6.57
CA THR A 123 -33.02 -40.27 -7.04
C THR A 123 -31.49 -40.37 -6.94
N GLU A 124 -30.77 -39.25 -6.83
CA GLU A 124 -29.31 -39.24 -6.66
C GLU A 124 -28.83 -39.14 -5.21
N LEU A 125 -29.74 -38.88 -4.26
CA LEU A 125 -29.40 -38.74 -2.84
C LEU A 125 -29.14 -40.10 -2.18
N SER A 126 -29.83 -41.17 -2.60
CA SER A 126 -29.68 -42.52 -2.02
C SER A 126 -28.35 -43.20 -2.39
N SER A 127 -27.84 -42.96 -3.60
CA SER A 127 -26.55 -43.51 -4.04
C SER A 127 -25.33 -42.88 -3.36
N ARG A 128 -25.52 -41.77 -2.62
CA ARG A 128 -24.43 -40.94 -2.08
C ARG A 128 -24.56 -40.60 -0.60
N GLU A 129 -25.21 -41.45 0.20
CA GLU A 129 -25.14 -41.41 1.66
C GLU A 129 -23.71 -41.60 2.21
N ARG A 130 -22.74 -42.04 1.38
CA ARG A 130 -21.33 -42.17 1.79
C ARG A 130 -20.52 -40.91 1.53
N GLY A 131 -20.76 -39.92 2.38
CA GLY A 131 -19.82 -38.85 2.74
C GLY A 131 -19.76 -37.70 1.75
N GLY A 132 -20.42 -36.59 2.11
CA GLY A 132 -20.28 -35.30 1.44
C GLY A 132 -18.81 -34.89 1.28
N LEU A 133 -18.55 -33.97 0.34
CA LEU A 133 -17.20 -33.48 0.05
C LEU A 133 -16.49 -32.97 1.33
N LEU A 134 -17.25 -32.35 2.23
CA LEU A 134 -16.79 -31.97 3.58
C LEU A 134 -16.36 -33.16 4.44
N VAL A 135 -17.12 -34.27 4.46
CA VAL A 135 -16.74 -35.48 5.21
C VAL A 135 -15.48 -36.11 4.64
N LYS A 136 -15.34 -36.14 3.30
CA LYS A 136 -14.10 -36.62 2.66
C LYS A 136 -12.92 -35.71 2.97
N LEU A 137 -13.10 -34.39 2.97
CA LEU A 137 -12.07 -33.41 3.29
C LEU A 137 -11.62 -33.51 4.75
N ILE A 138 -12.57 -33.63 5.69
CA ILE A 138 -12.28 -33.83 7.12
C ILE A 138 -11.54 -35.15 7.34
N ARG A 139 -11.98 -36.25 6.70
CA ARG A 139 -11.31 -37.56 6.81
C ARG A 139 -9.89 -37.51 6.22
N PHE A 140 -9.68 -36.74 5.15
CA PHE A 140 -8.37 -36.53 4.53
C PHE A 140 -7.42 -35.71 5.42
N LEU A 141 -7.91 -34.63 6.05
CA LEU A 141 -7.12 -33.80 6.97
C LEU A 141 -6.73 -34.58 8.23
N ILE A 142 -7.66 -35.36 8.81
CA ILE A 142 -7.36 -36.24 9.96
C ILE A 142 -6.34 -37.32 9.57
N GLY A 143 -6.47 -37.90 8.37
CA GLY A 143 -5.53 -38.90 7.85
C GLY A 143 -4.12 -38.35 7.69
N LYS A 144 -3.96 -37.15 7.10
CA LYS A 144 -2.66 -36.47 7.00
C LYS A 144 -2.08 -36.12 8.37
N GLY A 145 -2.91 -35.64 9.31
CA GLY A 145 -2.46 -35.35 10.67
C GLY A 145 -1.91 -36.59 11.38
N LYS A 146 -2.58 -37.75 11.27
CA LYS A 146 -2.09 -39.02 11.84
C LYS A 146 -0.79 -39.49 11.18
N ALA A 147 -0.64 -39.34 9.87
CA ALA A 147 0.58 -39.72 9.16
C ALA A 147 1.79 -38.87 9.58
N ILE A 148 1.59 -37.56 9.77
CA ILE A 148 2.64 -36.65 10.26
C ILE A 148 3.03 -37.01 11.71
N VAL A 149 2.07 -37.32 12.58
CA VAL A 149 2.33 -37.74 13.96
C VAL A 149 3.04 -39.09 14.03
N ALA A 150 2.73 -40.03 13.14
CA ALA A 150 3.44 -41.31 13.03
C ALA A 150 4.89 -41.11 12.58
N SER A 151 5.12 -40.26 11.58
CA SER A 151 6.47 -39.90 11.11
C SER A 151 7.33 -39.27 12.21
N LEU A 152 6.74 -38.44 13.08
CA LEU A 152 7.45 -37.84 14.21
C LEU A 152 7.74 -38.83 15.35
N LYS A 153 6.95 -39.90 15.46
CA LYS A 153 7.13 -40.94 16.47
C LYS A 153 8.22 -41.93 16.06
N ASP A 154 8.30 -42.27 14.77
CA ASP A 154 9.34 -43.15 14.23
C ASP A 154 10.72 -42.48 14.24
N ASP A 155 10.81 -41.16 14.00
CA ASP A 155 12.06 -40.40 14.13
C ASP A 155 12.58 -40.35 15.58
N LYS A 156 11.70 -40.35 16.58
CA LYS A 156 12.11 -40.43 18.00
C LYS A 156 12.55 -41.82 18.44
N ILE A 157 12.14 -42.89 17.74
CA ILE A 157 12.53 -44.27 18.09
C ILE A 157 13.89 -44.63 17.49
N LYS A 158 14.32 -43.96 16.41
CA LYS A 158 15.61 -44.18 15.74
C LYS A 158 16.81 -43.46 16.41
N GLN A 159 16.56 -42.60 17.40
CA GLN A 159 17.59 -41.86 18.15
C GLN A 159 17.83 -42.40 19.58
N ARG A 160 17.40 -43.63 19.89
CA ARG A 160 17.70 -44.31 21.15
C ARG A 160 18.48 -45.60 20.91
#